data_AF-A0A254RQD2-F1
#
_entry.id   AF-A0A254RQD2-F1
#
_cell.length_a   1.000
_cell.length_b   1.000
_cell.length_c   1.000
_cell.angle_alpha   90.00
_cell.angle_beta   90.00
_cell.angle_gamma   90.00
#
_symmetry.space_group_name_H-M   'P 1'
#
loop_
_entity.id
_entity.type
_entity.pdbx_description
1 polymer ?
#
loop_
_entity_poly.entity_id
_entity_poly.type
_entity_poly.pdbx_seq_one_letter_code
_entity_poly.pdbx_strand_id
1 'polypeptide(L)'
;MEKRSSMTLKKLVLITAGAMLLSGTAMAKNINVPGDYQKIADALGNADAGDTILVKRGTYNENITLIMGVVLKGEDPHTTIIDGGRRGPTVMGTSGAEMSHFTVKNGLEGILCENAAPYIHHCYVLDNHATGIGAFISLPHLRNNVVYGNRWSGILAWGAKSLDAFIEHNVVLRNGYSGLALKGPTNVTARNNIFMENHYYGVFADPAAGQTKVEYNNIYKNYYPFNQFIKVNRTNVSLDPKFINPSLSQPNFYCQSTSPMLKRGKGKADIGLTAAELVKEEEVVEETRNPDTDGDGLCDPWVSEEGVSDKYASVCTGLDNCPEEAEDFDGYQDDDGCPDADNDRDGLCDPWVEAKGMLATFAHICKGVDLCPEQAETLNSYKDEDGCPDEVPQPPKKVFVLEGVNFESGKATITQDSYVSLMKVVDIMETFQEATFEIVGHTDNVGRKESNMQLSADRAASVKNFLVEKGINESRIVTSGKGDTEPVATNKTPEGRAQNRRIEFIRTDIK
;
A
#
# COMPACT_ATOMS: atom_id res chain seq x y z
N MET A 1 61.65 6.90 -49.14
CA MET A 1 62.12 7.08 -47.75
C MET A 1 61.68 8.46 -47.29
N GLU A 2 60.51 8.56 -46.66
CA GLU A 2 60.07 9.80 -46.01
C GLU A 2 59.58 9.45 -44.60
N LYS A 3 60.25 10.03 -43.61
CA LYS A 3 59.99 9.86 -42.19
C LYS A 3 58.69 10.58 -41.83
N ARG A 4 57.66 9.81 -41.44
CA ARG A 4 56.54 10.34 -40.64
C ARG A 4 57.04 10.58 -39.21
N SER A 5 57.07 11.85 -38.81
CA SER A 5 57.34 12.25 -37.42
C SER A 5 56.03 12.56 -36.71
N SER A 6 55.79 11.80 -35.65
CA SER A 6 54.99 12.06 -34.44
C SER A 6 54.28 13.42 -34.35
N MET A 7 52.95 13.39 -34.25
CA MET A 7 52.16 14.45 -33.63
C MET A 7 51.31 13.81 -32.52
N THR A 8 51.64 14.18 -31.28
CA THR A 8 51.09 13.63 -30.04
C THR A 8 49.67 14.10 -29.77
N LEU A 9 48.84 13.14 -29.35
CA LEU A 9 47.41 13.23 -29.04
C LEU A 9 47.12 14.05 -27.77
N LYS A 10 47.48 15.35 -27.72
CA LYS A 10 47.23 16.22 -26.54
C LYS A 10 46.57 17.57 -26.83
N LYS A 11 45.99 17.79 -28.02
CA LYS A 11 45.18 18.99 -28.31
C LYS A 11 43.96 18.64 -29.17
N LEU A 12 42.96 18.01 -28.58
CA LEU A 12 41.60 18.00 -29.09
C LEU A 12 40.60 17.92 -27.93
N VAL A 13 40.69 18.89 -27.02
CA VAL A 13 39.65 19.19 -26.04
C VAL A 13 39.53 20.70 -26.05
N LEU A 14 38.54 21.21 -26.79
CA LEU A 14 37.80 22.44 -26.54
C LEU A 14 36.84 22.66 -27.72
N ILE A 15 35.62 23.08 -27.40
CA ILE A 15 34.49 23.45 -28.28
C ILE A 15 33.48 22.32 -28.54
N THR A 16 32.76 21.95 -27.47
CA THR A 16 31.28 21.83 -27.46
C THR A 16 30.79 22.15 -26.05
N ALA A 17 30.88 23.42 -25.67
CA ALA A 17 30.23 23.96 -24.48
C ALA A 17 28.88 24.56 -24.92
N GLY A 18 27.79 23.85 -24.65
CA GLY A 18 26.43 24.30 -24.93
C GLY A 18 25.44 23.25 -24.44
N ALA A 19 24.74 23.57 -23.35
CA ALA A 19 23.84 22.71 -22.58
C ALA A 19 24.50 21.66 -21.67
N MET A 20 25.33 22.13 -20.73
CA MET A 20 25.46 21.46 -19.44
C MET A 20 24.16 21.77 -18.68
N LEU A 21 23.14 20.93 -18.90
CA LEU A 21 22.00 20.86 -17.98
C LEU A 21 22.61 20.59 -16.60
N LEU A 22 22.27 21.44 -15.64
CA LEU A 22 22.47 21.19 -14.23
C LEU A 22 21.70 19.90 -13.88
N SER A 23 22.30 18.74 -14.07
CA SER A 23 21.86 17.53 -13.39
C SER A 23 22.30 17.72 -11.96
N GLY A 24 21.44 18.32 -11.14
CA GLY A 24 21.53 18.13 -9.71
C GLY A 24 21.62 16.63 -9.49
N THR A 25 22.69 16.17 -8.84
CA THR A 25 22.75 14.82 -8.32
C THR A 25 21.62 14.73 -7.30
N ALA A 26 20.45 14.26 -7.73
CA ALA A 26 19.41 13.85 -6.81
C ALA A 26 20.08 12.86 -5.85
N MET A 27 19.99 13.11 -4.55
CA MET A 27 20.48 12.13 -3.59
C MET A 27 19.68 10.85 -3.78
N ALA A 28 20.37 9.72 -3.83
CA ALA A 28 19.74 8.41 -3.87
C ALA A 28 18.71 8.31 -2.74
N LYS A 29 17.45 8.03 -3.09
CA LYS A 29 16.36 7.92 -2.13
C LYS A 29 16.05 6.46 -1.82
N ASN A 30 15.59 6.23 -0.59
CA ASN A 30 14.94 5.00 -0.21
C ASN A 30 13.44 5.14 -0.49
N ILE A 31 12.87 4.20 -1.24
CA ILE A 31 11.46 4.14 -1.61
C ILE A 31 10.85 2.91 -0.95
N ASN A 32 9.82 3.08 -0.13
CA ASN A 32 9.19 2.00 0.63
C ASN A 32 7.94 1.46 -0.09
N VAL A 33 7.80 0.13 -0.09
CA VAL A 33 6.63 -0.59 -0.63
C VAL A 33 6.17 -1.67 0.37
N PRO A 34 4.94 -1.61 0.90
CA PRO A 34 4.02 -0.48 0.83
C PRO A 34 4.55 0.73 1.61
N GLY A 35 4.01 1.92 1.33
CA GLY A 35 4.45 3.19 1.91
C GLY A 35 4.35 4.27 0.86
N ASP A 36 5.50 4.66 0.30
CA ASP A 36 5.59 5.65 -0.80
C ASP A 36 4.81 5.19 -2.04
N TYR A 37 4.81 3.88 -2.31
CA TYR A 37 3.97 3.27 -3.34
C TYR A 37 3.34 1.98 -2.80
N GLN A 38 2.13 1.69 -3.26
CA GLN A 38 1.44 0.44 -2.90
C GLN A 38 1.90 -0.76 -3.74
N LYS A 39 2.45 -0.51 -4.92
CA LYS A 39 2.87 -1.53 -5.89
C LYS A 39 4.34 -1.42 -6.21
N ILE A 40 4.98 -2.56 -6.44
CA ILE A 40 6.41 -2.61 -6.80
C ILE A 40 6.62 -2.00 -8.19
N ALA A 41 5.72 -2.28 -9.14
CA ALA A 41 5.81 -1.75 -10.49
C ALA A 41 5.74 -0.21 -10.51
N ASP A 42 4.90 0.39 -9.67
CA ASP A 42 4.74 1.84 -9.59
C ASP A 42 5.98 2.50 -8.97
N ALA A 43 6.57 1.89 -7.92
CA ALA A 43 7.83 2.34 -7.34
C ALA A 43 8.97 2.31 -8.36
N LEU A 44 9.12 1.19 -9.08
CA LEU A 44 10.11 1.06 -10.15
C LEU A 44 9.88 2.11 -11.25
N GLY A 45 8.63 2.35 -11.66
CA GLY A 45 8.31 3.33 -12.69
C GLY A 45 8.67 4.78 -12.35
N ASN A 46 8.89 5.08 -11.06
CA ASN A 46 9.23 6.43 -10.56
C ASN A 46 10.60 6.49 -9.86
N ALA A 47 11.40 5.42 -9.94
CA ALA A 47 12.74 5.36 -9.38
C ALA A 47 13.78 5.86 -10.39
N ASP A 48 14.73 6.65 -9.90
CA ASP A 48 15.88 7.12 -10.65
C ASP A 48 17.10 6.23 -10.39
N ALA A 49 18.07 6.28 -11.30
CA ALA A 49 19.32 5.51 -11.12
C ALA A 49 20.05 5.96 -9.84
N GLY A 50 20.37 4.99 -8.98
CA GLY A 50 20.93 5.19 -7.65
C GLY A 50 19.94 4.90 -6.52
N ASP A 51 18.64 4.89 -6.80
CA ASP A 51 17.61 4.66 -5.78
C ASP A 51 17.56 3.23 -5.28
N THR A 52 17.10 3.09 -4.03
CA THR A 52 16.84 1.78 -3.40
C THR A 52 15.36 1.64 -3.08
N ILE A 53 14.73 0.60 -3.60
CA ILE A 53 13.34 0.24 -3.29
C ILE A 53 13.36 -0.86 -2.23
N LEU A 54 12.80 -0.56 -1.06
CA LEU A 54 12.67 -1.46 0.08
C LEU A 54 11.25 -2.02 0.12
N VAL A 55 11.12 -3.33 -0.06
CA VAL A 55 9.83 -4.00 -0.13
C VAL A 55 9.60 -4.84 1.12
N LYS A 56 8.58 -4.47 1.90
CA LYS A 56 8.18 -5.20 3.11
C LYS A 56 7.54 -6.54 2.75
N ARG A 57 7.50 -7.44 3.74
CA ARG A 57 6.78 -8.71 3.66
C ARG A 57 5.37 -8.54 3.08
N GLY A 58 5.00 -9.43 2.18
CA GLY A 58 3.74 -9.34 1.45
C GLY A 58 3.75 -10.19 0.19
N THR A 59 2.56 -10.42 -0.38
CA THR A 59 2.42 -11.05 -1.70
C THR A 59 1.94 -10.02 -2.71
N TYR A 60 2.82 -9.71 -3.66
CA TYR A 60 2.62 -8.73 -4.71
C TYR A 60 2.26 -9.46 -6.01
N ASN A 61 1.00 -9.33 -6.42
CA ASN A 61 0.47 -9.99 -7.63
C ASN A 61 0.73 -9.11 -8.85
N GLU A 62 1.97 -9.13 -9.34
CA GLU A 62 2.48 -8.19 -10.33
C GLU A 62 3.50 -8.85 -11.27
N ASN A 63 3.66 -8.27 -12.45
CA ASN A 63 4.77 -8.53 -13.36
C ASN A 63 5.60 -7.25 -13.45
N ILE A 64 6.84 -7.31 -13.00
CA ILE A 64 7.68 -6.12 -12.84
C ILE A 64 8.82 -6.09 -13.86
N THR A 65 9.32 -4.89 -14.15
CA THR A 65 10.53 -4.68 -14.95
C THR A 65 11.53 -3.91 -14.11
N LEU A 66 12.72 -4.49 -13.90
CA LEU A 66 13.78 -3.84 -13.15
C LEU A 66 14.25 -2.58 -13.88
N ILE A 67 14.76 -1.61 -13.13
CA ILE A 67 15.25 -0.34 -13.69
C ILE A 67 16.77 -0.25 -13.52
N MET A 68 17.43 0.23 -14.57
CA MET A 68 18.89 0.35 -14.60
C MET A 68 19.38 1.25 -13.46
N GLY A 69 20.34 0.76 -12.68
CA GLY A 69 20.93 1.49 -11.56
C GLY A 69 20.06 1.55 -10.30
N VAL A 70 18.92 0.84 -10.28
CA VAL A 70 18.06 0.75 -9.09
C VAL A 70 18.31 -0.55 -8.35
N VAL A 71 18.35 -0.46 -7.02
CA VAL A 71 18.42 -1.62 -6.11
C VAL A 71 17.02 -1.96 -5.63
N LEU A 72 16.53 -3.17 -5.92
CA LEU A 72 15.26 -3.68 -5.43
C LEU A 72 15.51 -4.73 -4.35
N LYS A 73 15.13 -4.44 -3.10
CA LYS A 73 15.44 -5.30 -1.95
C LYS A 73 14.19 -5.66 -1.17
N GLY A 74 13.90 -6.96 -1.08
CA GLY A 74 12.87 -7.49 -0.22
C GLY A 74 13.34 -7.58 1.23
N GLU A 75 12.40 -7.60 2.17
CA GLU A 75 12.69 -7.75 3.59
C GLU A 75 13.22 -9.16 3.91
N ASP A 76 12.55 -10.18 3.39
CA ASP A 76 12.93 -11.59 3.54
C ASP A 76 12.36 -12.40 2.37
N PRO A 77 13.17 -13.24 1.68
CA PRO A 77 12.69 -14.04 0.55
C PRO A 77 11.56 -15.01 0.91
N HIS A 78 11.38 -15.41 2.17
CA HIS A 78 10.30 -16.32 2.59
C HIS A 78 8.95 -15.62 2.69
N THR A 79 8.94 -14.31 2.92
CA THR A 79 7.72 -13.54 3.20
C THR A 79 7.46 -12.45 2.17
N THR A 80 8.45 -12.09 1.36
CA THR A 80 8.35 -11.06 0.31
C THR A 80 8.24 -11.74 -1.05
N ILE A 81 7.01 -11.85 -1.54
CA ILE A 81 6.65 -12.72 -2.67
C ILE A 81 6.16 -11.87 -3.85
N ILE A 82 6.74 -12.06 -5.03
CA ILE A 82 6.24 -11.56 -6.31
C ILE A 82 5.57 -12.73 -7.04
N ASP A 83 4.26 -12.67 -7.21
CA ASP A 83 3.45 -13.68 -7.90
C ASP A 83 3.04 -13.17 -9.29
N GLY A 84 3.58 -13.80 -10.34
CA GLY A 84 3.37 -13.36 -11.73
C GLY A 84 2.04 -13.77 -12.35
N GLY A 85 1.14 -14.44 -11.61
CA GLY A 85 -0.23 -14.71 -12.04
C GLY A 85 -0.38 -15.48 -13.37
N ARG A 86 0.65 -16.22 -13.79
CA ARG A 86 0.79 -16.94 -15.08
C ARG A 86 0.78 -16.06 -16.33
N ARG A 87 1.08 -14.76 -16.20
CA ARG A 87 1.06 -13.81 -17.31
C ARG A 87 2.49 -13.41 -17.71
N GLY A 88 3.11 -14.17 -18.61
CA GLY A 88 4.48 -13.87 -19.04
C GLY A 88 5.50 -13.97 -17.89
N PRO A 89 6.69 -13.37 -18.06
CA PRO A 89 7.74 -13.38 -17.03
C PRO A 89 7.33 -12.59 -15.79
N THR A 90 7.55 -13.13 -14.59
CA THR A 90 7.25 -12.40 -13.33
C THR A 90 8.17 -11.18 -13.15
N VAL A 91 9.46 -11.34 -13.48
CA VAL A 91 10.46 -10.26 -13.42
C VAL A 91 11.20 -10.17 -14.74
N MET A 92 11.17 -9.00 -15.36
CA MET A 92 12.02 -8.63 -16.50
C MET A 92 13.30 -7.96 -15.98
N GLY A 93 14.45 -8.54 -16.30
CA GLY A 93 15.75 -8.05 -15.89
C GLY A 93 16.27 -6.90 -16.76
N THR A 94 16.99 -5.97 -16.14
CA THR A 94 17.62 -4.81 -16.80
C THR A 94 19.08 -4.71 -16.37
N SER A 95 19.98 -4.39 -17.30
CA SER A 95 21.42 -4.27 -17.01
C SER A 95 21.69 -3.21 -15.93
N GLY A 96 22.58 -3.54 -15.00
CA GLY A 96 22.96 -2.63 -13.92
C GLY A 96 21.91 -2.46 -12.81
N ALA A 97 20.79 -3.19 -12.87
CA ALA A 97 19.86 -3.30 -11.75
C ALA A 97 20.32 -4.37 -10.76
N GLU A 98 19.92 -4.24 -9.50
CA GLU A 98 20.14 -5.25 -8.45
C GLU A 98 18.80 -5.71 -7.87
N MET A 99 18.64 -7.00 -7.63
CA MET A 99 17.47 -7.57 -6.97
C MET A 99 17.88 -8.62 -5.93
N SER A 100 17.36 -8.49 -4.71
CA SER A 100 17.61 -9.46 -3.64
C SER A 100 16.46 -9.68 -2.67
N HIS A 101 16.47 -10.84 -2.00
CA HIS A 101 15.56 -11.18 -0.90
C HIS A 101 14.07 -11.27 -1.28
N PHE A 102 13.78 -11.81 -2.47
CA PHE A 102 12.41 -12.10 -2.93
C PHE A 102 12.18 -13.58 -3.19
N THR A 103 10.94 -14.04 -2.99
CA THR A 103 10.41 -15.19 -3.74
C THR A 103 9.73 -14.71 -5.02
N VAL A 104 10.09 -15.28 -6.16
CA VAL A 104 9.49 -15.05 -7.48
C VAL A 104 8.80 -16.33 -7.93
N LYS A 105 7.48 -16.30 -8.09
CA LYS A 105 6.72 -17.52 -8.40
C LYS A 105 5.58 -17.32 -9.40
N ASN A 106 5.05 -18.45 -9.87
CA ASN A 106 3.82 -18.57 -10.65
C ASN A 106 3.80 -17.72 -11.94
N GLY A 107 4.96 -17.31 -12.48
CA GLY A 107 5.09 -16.74 -13.81
C GLY A 107 5.11 -17.79 -14.92
N LEU A 108 5.10 -17.36 -16.17
CA LEU A 108 5.51 -18.22 -17.28
C LEU A 108 7.00 -18.54 -17.08
N GLU A 109 7.86 -17.53 -17.16
CA GLU A 109 9.21 -17.53 -16.61
C GLU A 109 9.23 -16.84 -15.25
N GLY A 110 10.12 -17.26 -14.35
CA GLY A 110 10.32 -16.53 -13.09
C GLY A 110 11.01 -15.19 -13.33
N ILE A 111 12.26 -15.24 -13.78
CA ILE A 111 13.06 -14.06 -14.12
C ILE A 111 13.57 -14.21 -15.55
N LEU A 112 13.28 -13.23 -16.41
CA LEU A 112 13.73 -13.22 -17.80
C LEU A 112 14.67 -12.04 -18.04
N CYS A 113 15.90 -12.33 -18.47
CA CYS A 113 16.93 -11.36 -18.83
C CYS A 113 17.20 -11.44 -20.33
N GLU A 114 16.65 -10.50 -21.10
CA GLU A 114 16.88 -10.40 -22.55
C GLU A 114 17.94 -9.34 -22.83
N ASN A 115 19.13 -9.77 -23.24
CA ASN A 115 20.28 -8.88 -23.44
C ASN A 115 20.59 -7.99 -22.21
N ALA A 116 20.26 -8.49 -21.02
CA ALA A 116 20.38 -7.79 -19.75
C ALA A 116 21.29 -8.55 -18.79
N ALA A 117 22.06 -7.81 -17.99
CA ALA A 117 22.94 -8.37 -16.97
C ALA A 117 22.71 -7.73 -15.58
N PRO A 118 21.54 -7.93 -14.95
CA PRO A 118 21.32 -7.53 -13.55
C PRO A 118 22.12 -8.39 -12.56
N TYR A 119 22.23 -7.89 -11.33
CA TYR A 119 22.68 -8.63 -10.16
C TYR A 119 21.46 -9.24 -9.45
N ILE A 120 21.35 -10.57 -9.44
CA ILE A 120 20.25 -11.28 -8.79
C ILE A 120 20.85 -12.19 -7.71
N HIS A 121 20.53 -11.90 -6.45
CA HIS A 121 21.06 -12.67 -5.33
C HIS A 121 20.11 -12.87 -4.16
N HIS A 122 20.27 -13.97 -3.42
CA HIS A 122 19.44 -14.29 -2.24
C HIS A 122 17.94 -14.37 -2.57
N CYS A 123 17.59 -14.73 -3.81
CA CYS A 123 16.22 -14.88 -4.26
C CYS A 123 15.82 -16.36 -4.38
N TYR A 124 14.53 -16.62 -4.21
CA TYR A 124 13.89 -17.91 -4.38
C TYR A 124 13.04 -17.87 -5.65
N VAL A 125 13.34 -18.68 -6.66
CA VAL A 125 12.62 -18.70 -7.94
C VAL A 125 11.90 -20.04 -8.07
N LEU A 126 10.61 -20.02 -7.76
CA LEU A 126 9.83 -21.21 -7.39
C LEU A 126 8.63 -21.43 -8.33
N ASP A 127 8.38 -22.68 -8.70
CA ASP A 127 7.11 -23.15 -9.29
C ASP A 127 6.59 -22.31 -10.48
N ASN A 128 7.50 -21.84 -11.35
CA ASN A 128 7.14 -21.16 -12.59
C ASN A 128 6.79 -22.17 -13.70
N HIS A 129 5.95 -21.76 -14.65
CA HIS A 129 5.35 -22.66 -15.66
C HIS A 129 6.27 -22.99 -16.83
N ALA A 130 7.46 -22.38 -16.89
CA ALA A 130 8.52 -22.63 -17.86
C ALA A 130 9.89 -22.62 -17.16
N THR A 131 10.78 -21.69 -17.53
CA THR A 131 12.13 -21.57 -16.94
C THR A 131 12.08 -20.78 -15.64
N GLY A 132 12.90 -21.16 -14.64
CA GLY A 132 13.10 -20.33 -13.46
C GLY A 132 13.76 -18.99 -13.82
N ILE A 133 15.03 -19.04 -14.23
CA ILE A 133 15.80 -17.87 -14.65
C ILE A 133 16.27 -18.06 -16.11
N GLY A 134 15.80 -17.21 -17.02
CA GLY A 134 16.21 -17.18 -18.42
C GLY A 134 17.20 -16.05 -18.70
N ALA A 135 18.33 -16.37 -19.34
CA ALA A 135 19.36 -15.43 -19.74
C ALA A 135 19.63 -15.58 -21.25
N PHE A 136 19.34 -14.53 -22.00
CA PHE A 136 19.50 -14.50 -23.46
C PHE A 136 20.56 -13.46 -23.82
N ILE A 137 21.56 -13.87 -24.61
CA ILE A 137 22.67 -13.04 -25.12
C ILE A 137 23.66 -12.60 -24.03
N SER A 138 23.19 -12.03 -22.93
CA SER A 138 23.96 -11.58 -21.78
C SER A 138 23.65 -12.44 -20.56
N LEU A 139 24.66 -12.67 -19.71
CA LEU A 139 24.49 -13.44 -18.48
C LEU A 139 24.30 -12.48 -17.28
N PRO A 140 23.20 -12.59 -16.52
CA PRO A 140 23.08 -11.91 -15.23
C PRO A 140 24.05 -12.47 -14.18
N HIS A 141 24.42 -11.66 -13.20
CA HIS A 141 25.17 -12.15 -12.05
C HIS A 141 24.20 -12.93 -11.15
N LEU A 142 24.35 -14.25 -11.09
CA LEU A 142 23.46 -15.12 -10.33
C LEU A 142 24.20 -15.70 -9.14
N ARG A 143 23.80 -15.27 -7.94
CA ARG A 143 24.49 -15.68 -6.72
C ARG A 143 23.59 -15.97 -5.54
N ASN A 144 23.86 -17.01 -4.75
CA ASN A 144 23.08 -17.32 -3.55
C ASN A 144 21.57 -17.47 -3.81
N ASN A 145 21.14 -17.88 -5.00
CA ASN A 145 19.73 -18.08 -5.32
C ASN A 145 19.32 -19.54 -5.12
N VAL A 146 18.05 -19.73 -4.79
CA VAL A 146 17.37 -21.03 -4.79
C VAL A 146 16.45 -21.08 -6.00
N VAL A 147 16.63 -22.05 -6.88
CA VAL A 147 15.78 -22.22 -8.08
C VAL A 147 15.16 -23.61 -8.06
N TYR A 148 13.86 -23.67 -7.76
CA TYR A 148 13.19 -24.90 -7.36
C TYR A 148 11.88 -25.10 -8.12
N GLY A 149 11.60 -26.33 -8.55
CA GLY A 149 10.24 -26.74 -8.95
C GLY A 149 9.71 -26.12 -10.25
N ASN A 150 10.56 -25.45 -11.03
CA ASN A 150 10.12 -24.85 -12.29
C ASN A 150 9.85 -25.94 -13.33
N ARG A 151 8.83 -25.74 -14.18
CA ARG A 151 8.32 -26.79 -15.10
C ARG A 151 9.33 -27.20 -16.17
N TRP A 152 10.30 -26.35 -16.49
CA TRP A 152 11.36 -26.64 -17.45
C TRP A 152 12.76 -26.58 -16.81
N SER A 153 13.67 -25.74 -17.31
CA SER A 153 15.02 -25.63 -16.71
C SER A 153 15.01 -24.66 -15.54
N GLY A 154 15.84 -24.93 -14.53
CA GLY A 154 16.06 -23.98 -13.44
C GLY A 154 16.69 -22.70 -13.99
N ILE A 155 17.88 -22.83 -14.57
CA ILE A 155 18.59 -21.72 -15.23
C ILE A 155 18.79 -22.06 -16.71
N LEU A 156 18.40 -21.16 -17.61
CA LEU A 156 18.64 -21.24 -19.04
C LEU A 156 19.59 -20.12 -19.47
N ALA A 157 20.68 -20.48 -20.14
CA ALA A 157 21.61 -19.54 -20.76
C ALA A 157 21.67 -19.78 -22.27
N TRP A 158 20.97 -18.95 -23.05
CA TRP A 158 20.88 -19.06 -24.50
C TRP A 158 21.75 -18.03 -25.20
N GLY A 159 22.80 -18.50 -25.87
CA GLY A 159 23.78 -17.65 -26.54
C GLY A 159 24.47 -16.68 -25.58
N ALA A 160 24.39 -16.96 -24.28
CA ALA A 160 24.83 -16.05 -23.24
C ALA A 160 26.36 -16.02 -23.18
N LYS A 161 26.92 -14.82 -23.12
CA LYS A 161 28.36 -14.62 -22.96
C LYS A 161 28.59 -13.61 -21.85
N SER A 162 29.61 -13.85 -21.04
CA SER A 162 30.10 -12.84 -20.12
C SER A 162 31.57 -13.07 -19.80
N LEU A 163 32.31 -11.97 -19.62
CA LEU A 163 33.68 -12.00 -19.11
C LEU A 163 33.68 -11.94 -17.57
N ASP A 164 32.69 -11.27 -16.98
CA ASP A 164 32.72 -10.85 -15.58
C ASP A 164 31.51 -11.33 -14.75
N ALA A 165 30.49 -11.93 -15.38
CA ALA A 165 29.34 -12.52 -14.71
C ALA A 165 29.49 -14.04 -14.52
N PHE A 166 29.00 -14.53 -13.38
CA PHE A 166 29.12 -15.92 -12.95
C PHE A 166 27.77 -16.47 -12.50
N ILE A 167 27.59 -17.78 -12.70
CA ILE A 167 26.56 -18.56 -12.00
C ILE A 167 27.27 -19.20 -10.82
N GLU A 168 27.09 -18.66 -9.63
CA GLU A 168 27.90 -19.02 -8.47
C GLU A 168 27.10 -19.17 -7.17
N HIS A 169 27.39 -20.19 -6.35
CA HIS A 169 26.74 -20.38 -5.05
C HIS A 169 25.21 -20.51 -5.09
N ASN A 170 24.64 -20.99 -6.18
CA ASN A 170 23.20 -21.22 -6.29
C ASN A 170 22.86 -22.67 -5.95
N VAL A 171 21.62 -22.89 -5.50
CA VAL A 171 21.03 -24.22 -5.32
C VAL A 171 19.86 -24.36 -6.29
N VAL A 172 20.02 -25.28 -7.25
CA VAL A 172 19.07 -25.48 -8.35
C VAL A 172 18.59 -26.92 -8.35
N LEU A 173 17.35 -27.14 -7.93
CA LEU A 173 16.85 -28.48 -7.70
C LEU A 173 15.41 -28.73 -8.16
N ARG A 174 15.11 -29.98 -8.50
CA ARG A 174 13.75 -30.44 -8.82
C ARG A 174 13.04 -29.66 -9.94
N ASN A 175 13.81 -29.16 -10.91
CA ASN A 175 13.23 -28.55 -12.11
C ASN A 175 12.88 -29.63 -13.15
N GLY A 176 11.83 -29.39 -13.94
CA GLY A 176 11.22 -30.36 -14.84
C GLY A 176 12.06 -30.79 -16.06
N TYR A 177 13.19 -30.12 -16.32
CA TYR A 177 14.14 -30.52 -17.35
C TYR A 177 15.57 -30.60 -16.86
N SER A 178 16.21 -29.46 -16.64
CA SER A 178 17.60 -29.43 -16.21
C SER A 178 17.87 -28.39 -15.13
N GLY A 179 18.94 -28.58 -14.36
CA GLY A 179 19.42 -27.56 -13.45
C GLY A 179 19.93 -26.34 -14.22
N LEU A 180 20.93 -26.55 -15.07
CA LEU A 180 21.48 -25.54 -15.98
C LEU A 180 21.39 -26.01 -17.43
N ALA A 181 20.71 -25.27 -18.28
CA ALA A 181 20.65 -25.48 -19.73
C ALA A 181 21.49 -24.43 -20.47
N LEU A 182 22.45 -24.87 -21.26
CA LEU A 182 23.32 -24.03 -22.09
C LEU A 182 22.95 -24.24 -23.55
N LYS A 183 22.32 -23.25 -24.19
CA LYS A 183 21.84 -23.36 -25.57
C LYS A 183 22.57 -22.42 -26.52
N GLY A 184 22.81 -22.86 -27.74
CA GLY A 184 23.54 -22.05 -28.73
C GLY A 184 25.00 -21.74 -28.33
N PRO A 185 25.61 -20.68 -28.86
CA PRO A 185 27.02 -20.34 -28.65
C PRO A 185 27.27 -19.68 -27.28
N THR A 186 26.98 -20.42 -26.20
CA THR A 186 27.11 -19.96 -24.81
C THR A 186 28.53 -20.16 -24.28
N ASN A 187 29.07 -19.11 -23.64
CA ASN A 187 30.38 -19.13 -22.99
C ASN A 187 30.27 -18.42 -21.63
N VAL A 188 30.04 -19.21 -20.59
CA VAL A 188 29.86 -18.73 -19.21
C VAL A 188 30.69 -19.55 -18.24
N THR A 189 30.69 -19.16 -16.96
CA THR A 189 31.30 -19.94 -15.89
C THR A 189 30.27 -20.26 -14.81
N ALA A 190 30.05 -21.56 -14.58
CA ALA A 190 29.21 -22.08 -13.50
C ALA A 190 30.10 -22.77 -12.47
N ARG A 191 30.14 -22.25 -11.24
CA ARG A 191 30.98 -22.79 -10.17
C ARG A 191 30.33 -22.74 -8.80
N ASN A 192 30.74 -23.62 -7.90
CA ASN A 192 30.25 -23.64 -6.52
C ASN A 192 28.71 -23.76 -6.39
N ASN A 193 28.01 -24.29 -7.40
CA ASN A 193 26.55 -24.48 -7.35
C ASN A 193 26.20 -25.92 -6.96
N ILE A 194 24.98 -26.12 -6.48
CA ILE A 194 24.37 -27.44 -6.32
C ILE A 194 23.29 -27.60 -7.40
N PHE A 195 23.43 -28.60 -8.27
CA PHE A 195 22.41 -29.03 -9.23
C PHE A 195 21.90 -30.40 -8.80
N MET A 196 20.67 -30.48 -8.29
CA MET A 196 20.18 -31.71 -7.65
C MET A 196 18.76 -32.11 -8.03
N GLU A 197 18.50 -33.41 -8.20
CA GLU A 197 17.14 -33.94 -8.40
C GLU A 197 16.35 -33.29 -9.55
N ASN A 198 17.04 -32.68 -10.53
CA ASN A 198 16.37 -32.19 -11.73
C ASN A 198 15.98 -33.38 -12.61
N HIS A 199 14.82 -33.27 -13.27
CA HIS A 199 14.15 -34.41 -13.85
C HIS A 199 14.97 -35.15 -14.91
N TYR A 200 15.68 -34.43 -15.79
CA TYR A 200 16.58 -35.04 -16.78
C TYR A 200 18.05 -34.76 -16.51
N TYR A 201 18.49 -33.49 -16.53
CA TYR A 201 19.92 -33.17 -16.50
C TYR A 201 20.32 -32.31 -15.30
N GLY A 202 21.48 -32.57 -14.70
CA GLY A 202 22.10 -31.57 -13.83
C GLY A 202 22.55 -30.36 -14.65
N VAL A 203 23.39 -30.61 -15.67
CA VAL A 203 23.83 -29.61 -16.65
C VAL A 203 23.64 -30.13 -18.07
N PHE A 204 22.82 -29.46 -18.86
CA PHE A 204 22.60 -29.73 -20.27
C PHE A 204 23.35 -28.70 -21.12
N ALA A 205 23.97 -29.13 -22.22
CA ALA A 205 24.58 -28.22 -23.18
C ALA A 205 24.33 -28.61 -24.63
N ASP A 206 24.13 -27.61 -25.49
CA ASP A 206 24.21 -27.80 -26.95
C ASP A 206 25.68 -27.92 -27.40
N PRO A 207 25.96 -28.52 -28.58
CA PRO A 207 27.31 -28.63 -29.13
C PRO A 207 28.08 -27.31 -29.22
N ALA A 208 27.37 -26.20 -29.44
CA ALA A 208 27.95 -24.86 -29.57
C ALA A 208 28.38 -24.22 -28.23
N ALA A 209 27.99 -24.80 -27.08
CA ALA A 209 28.29 -24.27 -25.75
C ALA A 209 29.61 -24.80 -25.14
N GLY A 210 30.45 -25.47 -25.94
CA GLY A 210 31.63 -26.21 -25.48
C GLY A 210 32.75 -25.40 -24.82
N GLN A 211 32.64 -24.06 -24.78
CA GLN A 211 33.59 -23.18 -24.07
C GLN A 211 33.17 -22.90 -22.62
N THR A 212 31.93 -23.22 -22.25
CA THR A 212 31.42 -22.99 -20.89
C THR A 212 32.19 -23.81 -19.87
N LYS A 213 32.59 -23.16 -18.78
CA LYS A 213 33.33 -23.79 -17.68
C LYS A 213 32.38 -24.22 -16.59
N VAL A 214 32.29 -25.52 -16.35
CA VAL A 214 31.54 -26.13 -15.24
C VAL A 214 32.56 -26.74 -14.29
N GLU A 215 32.81 -26.08 -13.16
CA GLU A 215 33.86 -26.45 -12.21
C GLU A 215 33.42 -26.29 -10.76
N TYR A 216 33.86 -27.17 -9.85
CA TYR A 216 33.57 -27.06 -8.41
C TYR A 216 32.07 -27.03 -8.05
N ASN A 217 31.20 -27.64 -8.87
CA ASN A 217 29.77 -27.78 -8.55
C ASN A 217 29.50 -29.17 -7.95
N ASN A 218 28.38 -29.30 -7.26
CA ASN A 218 27.80 -30.58 -6.88
C ASN A 218 26.67 -30.93 -7.84
N ILE A 219 26.79 -32.04 -8.58
CA ILE A 219 25.79 -32.50 -9.53
C ILE A 219 25.27 -33.85 -9.03
N TYR A 220 24.19 -33.84 -8.27
CA TYR A 220 23.76 -34.98 -7.45
C TYR A 220 22.33 -35.43 -7.74
N LYS A 221 22.08 -36.74 -7.86
CA LYS A 221 20.72 -37.32 -8.05
C LYS A 221 19.89 -36.74 -9.23
N ASN A 222 20.53 -36.22 -10.27
CA ASN A 222 19.83 -35.93 -11.54
C ASN A 222 19.79 -37.22 -12.37
N TYR A 223 18.78 -37.41 -13.23
CA TYR A 223 18.68 -38.62 -14.06
C TYR A 223 19.94 -38.83 -14.92
N TYR A 224 20.45 -37.73 -15.49
CA TYR A 224 21.78 -37.61 -16.05
C TYR A 224 22.52 -36.45 -15.37
N PRO A 225 23.75 -36.64 -14.87
CA PRO A 225 24.53 -35.52 -14.33
C PRO A 225 24.76 -34.43 -15.38
N PHE A 226 25.12 -34.85 -16.60
CA PHE A 226 25.34 -33.97 -17.74
C PHE A 226 25.27 -34.74 -19.06
N ASN A 227 25.15 -34.03 -20.18
CA ASN A 227 25.18 -34.64 -21.51
C ASN A 227 26.61 -34.61 -22.12
N GLN A 228 26.78 -35.24 -23.30
CA GLN A 228 28.09 -35.43 -23.94
C GLN A 228 28.76 -34.15 -24.47
N PHE A 229 28.03 -33.04 -24.57
CA PHE A 229 28.51 -31.81 -25.21
C PHE A 229 29.20 -30.84 -24.23
N ILE A 230 29.08 -31.08 -22.93
CA ILE A 230 29.71 -30.24 -21.91
C ILE A 230 30.95 -30.92 -21.32
N LYS A 231 32.03 -30.15 -21.22
CA LYS A 231 33.24 -30.59 -20.51
C LYS A 231 33.12 -30.22 -19.04
N VAL A 232 32.74 -31.20 -18.23
CA VAL A 232 32.67 -31.03 -16.78
C VAL A 232 34.04 -31.33 -16.17
N ASN A 233 34.56 -30.37 -15.40
CA ASN A 233 35.86 -30.51 -14.73
C ASN A 233 35.80 -31.61 -13.65
N ARG A 234 36.92 -32.29 -13.39
CA ARG A 234 37.07 -33.27 -12.28
C ARG A 234 36.90 -32.64 -10.90
N THR A 235 36.91 -31.31 -10.80
CA THR A 235 36.63 -30.57 -9.56
C THR A 235 35.17 -30.64 -9.14
N ASN A 236 34.25 -31.01 -10.04
CA ASN A 236 32.86 -31.22 -9.68
C ASN A 236 32.69 -32.52 -8.89
N VAL A 237 31.69 -32.55 -8.03
CA VAL A 237 31.40 -33.65 -7.12
C VAL A 237 29.96 -34.12 -7.31
N SER A 238 29.65 -35.30 -6.77
CA SER A 238 28.30 -35.87 -6.78
C SER A 238 28.06 -36.55 -5.44
N LEU A 239 27.71 -35.75 -4.43
CA LEU A 239 27.51 -36.20 -3.06
C LEU A 239 26.23 -35.57 -2.49
N ASP A 240 25.64 -36.22 -1.51
CA ASP A 240 24.50 -35.66 -0.78
C ASP A 240 24.91 -34.34 -0.11
N PRO A 241 24.27 -33.21 -0.48
CA PRO A 241 24.62 -31.91 0.07
C PRO A 241 24.21 -31.75 1.54
N LYS A 242 23.34 -32.60 2.09
CA LYS A 242 22.84 -32.53 3.47
C LYS A 242 22.37 -31.12 3.87
N PHE A 243 21.23 -30.70 3.32
CA PHE A 243 20.61 -29.42 3.66
C PHE A 243 20.04 -29.41 5.08
N ILE A 244 19.95 -28.23 5.70
CA ILE A 244 19.35 -28.06 7.04
C ILE A 244 17.88 -28.47 7.01
N ASN A 245 17.08 -27.89 6.11
CA ASN A 245 15.68 -28.27 5.92
C ASN A 245 15.26 -28.11 4.44
N PRO A 246 15.26 -29.17 3.62
CA PRO A 246 14.87 -29.07 2.22
C PRO A 246 13.34 -29.00 2.01
N SER A 247 12.54 -28.90 3.07
CA SER A 247 11.07 -28.81 2.98
C SER A 247 10.61 -27.47 2.42
N LEU A 248 9.63 -27.49 1.53
CA LEU A 248 9.02 -26.25 1.01
C LEU A 248 8.16 -25.50 2.03
N SER A 249 7.75 -26.14 3.12
CA SER A 249 6.97 -25.46 4.16
C SER A 249 7.81 -24.48 4.97
N GLN A 250 9.10 -24.75 5.14
CA GLN A 250 10.09 -23.92 5.85
C GLN A 250 11.47 -24.13 5.21
N PRO A 251 11.69 -23.62 3.99
CA PRO A 251 12.83 -23.99 3.17
C PRO A 251 14.14 -23.39 3.67
N ASN A 252 15.06 -24.25 4.09
CA ASN A 252 16.43 -23.90 4.45
C ASN A 252 17.42 -24.77 3.67
N PHE A 253 17.87 -24.23 2.54
CA PHE A 253 18.80 -24.89 1.61
C PHE A 253 20.27 -24.60 1.91
N TYR A 254 20.59 -24.06 3.09
CA TYR A 254 21.97 -24.02 3.56
C TYR A 254 22.44 -25.43 3.94
N CYS A 255 23.73 -25.69 3.74
CA CYS A 255 24.34 -26.96 4.09
C CYS A 255 24.52 -27.09 5.61
N GLN A 256 24.22 -28.27 6.15
CA GLN A 256 24.52 -28.61 7.55
C GLN A 256 26.03 -28.60 7.79
N SER A 257 26.44 -28.45 9.06
CA SER A 257 27.86 -28.49 9.48
C SER A 257 28.60 -29.79 9.12
N THR A 258 27.86 -30.90 8.90
CA THR A 258 28.41 -32.20 8.50
C THR A 258 28.37 -32.44 6.98
N SER A 259 28.01 -31.41 6.21
CA SER A 259 27.89 -31.50 4.76
C SER A 259 29.26 -31.69 4.10
N PRO A 260 29.38 -32.58 3.09
CA PRO A 260 30.60 -32.71 2.30
C PRO A 260 30.85 -31.52 1.35
N MET A 261 29.94 -30.54 1.30
CA MET A 261 30.02 -29.36 0.44
C MET A 261 30.83 -28.22 1.03
N LEU A 262 31.05 -28.25 2.35
CA LEU A 262 31.76 -27.18 3.04
C LEU A 262 33.24 -27.15 2.63
N LYS A 263 33.73 -25.94 2.33
CA LYS A 263 35.12 -25.63 1.95
C LYS A 263 35.66 -26.45 0.77
N ARG A 264 34.78 -26.98 -0.07
CA ARG A 264 35.11 -27.87 -1.20
C ARG A 264 35.08 -27.17 -2.56
N GLY A 265 34.50 -25.98 -2.61
CA GLY A 265 34.42 -25.13 -3.77
C GLY A 265 35.75 -24.52 -4.16
N LYS A 266 35.73 -23.80 -5.28
CA LYS A 266 36.87 -23.00 -5.75
C LYS A 266 37.27 -22.00 -4.66
N GLY A 267 38.57 -21.89 -4.38
CA GLY A 267 39.06 -20.99 -3.34
C GLY A 267 38.77 -21.46 -1.91
N LYS A 268 38.42 -22.74 -1.70
CA LYS A 268 37.97 -23.28 -0.40
C LYS A 268 36.66 -22.66 0.10
N ALA A 269 35.85 -22.13 -0.82
CA ALA A 269 34.49 -21.71 -0.52
C ALA A 269 33.55 -22.92 -0.37
N ASP A 270 32.35 -22.70 0.15
CA ASP A 270 31.32 -23.75 0.20
C ASP A 270 30.69 -23.95 -1.19
N ILE A 271 30.23 -25.17 -1.48
CA ILE A 271 29.42 -25.45 -2.68
C ILE A 271 27.94 -25.31 -2.29
N GLY A 272 27.18 -24.50 -3.03
CA GLY A 272 25.80 -24.12 -2.68
C GLY A 272 25.74 -22.72 -2.07
N LEU A 273 24.64 -22.42 -1.35
CA LEU A 273 24.43 -21.13 -0.68
C LEU A 273 25.56 -20.84 0.31
N THR A 274 25.93 -19.57 0.43
CA THR A 274 26.96 -19.12 1.37
C THR A 274 26.39 -18.13 2.37
N ALA A 275 26.68 -18.34 3.66
CA ALA A 275 26.36 -17.36 4.71
C ALA A 275 27.41 -16.23 4.78
N ALA A 276 28.53 -16.36 4.06
CA ALA A 276 29.63 -15.37 4.07
C ALA A 276 29.23 -13.99 3.50
N GLU A 277 28.07 -13.87 2.85
CA GLU A 277 27.51 -12.61 2.36
C GLU A 277 26.40 -12.05 3.26
N LEU A 278 26.00 -12.78 4.30
CA LEU A 278 25.27 -12.22 5.45
C LEU A 278 26.21 -11.50 6.43
N VAL A 279 27.53 -11.66 6.27
CA VAL A 279 28.56 -11.07 7.15
C VAL A 279 29.40 -10.06 6.37
N LYS A 280 28.83 -8.87 6.17
CA LYS A 280 29.42 -7.55 5.85
C LYS A 280 28.24 -6.68 5.38
N GLU A 281 27.63 -5.77 6.13
CA GLU A 281 28.03 -5.02 7.31
C GLU A 281 27.14 -5.37 8.51
N GLU A 282 27.70 -5.96 9.56
CA GLU A 282 27.22 -5.59 10.89
C GLU A 282 27.79 -4.18 11.12
N GLU A 283 27.03 -3.14 10.72
CA GLU A 283 26.91 -2.04 11.65
C GLU A 283 26.39 -2.65 12.94
N VAL A 284 27.02 -2.31 14.06
CA VAL A 284 26.43 -2.56 15.37
C VAL A 284 25.12 -1.78 15.36
N VAL A 285 24.03 -2.44 14.96
CA VAL A 285 22.69 -2.00 15.32
C VAL A 285 22.64 -2.27 16.81
N GLU A 286 23.03 -1.27 17.61
CA GLU A 286 22.39 -1.09 18.90
C GLU A 286 20.89 -1.30 18.64
N GLU A 287 20.22 -2.15 19.41
CA GLU A 287 18.77 -2.16 19.45
C GLU A 287 18.34 -0.72 19.72
N THR A 288 18.05 0.01 18.64
CA THR A 288 17.51 1.35 18.74
C THR A 288 16.07 1.08 19.11
N ARG A 289 15.81 1.20 20.40
CA ARG A 289 14.45 1.33 20.92
C ARG A 289 13.72 2.30 19.99
N ASN A 290 12.54 1.90 19.52
CA ASN A 290 11.75 2.75 18.62
C ASN A 290 11.44 4.06 19.38
N PRO A 291 11.79 5.25 18.86
CA PRO A 291 11.54 6.51 19.56
C PRO A 291 10.07 6.95 19.49
N ASP A 292 9.25 6.29 18.67
CA ASP A 292 7.84 6.56 18.40
C ASP A 292 7.15 5.22 18.15
N THR A 293 6.69 4.60 19.24
CA THR A 293 6.30 3.18 19.25
C THR A 293 5.00 2.91 18.49
N ASP A 294 4.05 3.84 18.52
CA ASP A 294 2.76 3.73 17.82
C ASP A 294 2.70 4.50 16.49
N GLY A 295 3.65 5.38 16.21
CA GLY A 295 3.85 6.03 14.92
C GLY A 295 3.03 7.30 14.73
N ASP A 296 2.64 7.97 15.81
CA ASP A 296 1.84 9.21 15.76
C ASP A 296 2.69 10.49 15.59
N GLY A 297 4.02 10.37 15.71
CA GLY A 297 4.98 11.45 15.56
C GLY A 297 5.37 12.15 16.87
N LEU A 298 4.90 11.67 18.02
CA LEU A 298 5.33 12.07 19.35
C LEU A 298 6.38 11.09 19.88
N CYS A 299 7.28 11.56 20.75
CA CYS A 299 8.39 10.72 21.19
C CYS A 299 8.04 9.98 22.47
N ASP A 300 8.25 8.66 22.49
CA ASP A 300 8.19 7.86 23.70
C ASP A 300 8.99 8.52 24.85
N PRO A 301 8.58 8.34 26.13
CA PRO A 301 9.20 9.02 27.27
C PRO A 301 10.71 8.84 27.37
N TRP A 302 11.20 7.66 26.99
CA TRP A 302 12.61 7.30 27.09
C TRP A 302 13.53 8.20 26.25
N VAL A 303 13.04 8.75 25.13
CA VAL A 303 13.80 9.64 24.26
C VAL A 303 14.22 10.89 25.02
N SER A 304 13.31 11.43 25.83
CA SER A 304 13.56 12.58 26.69
C SER A 304 14.33 12.22 27.96
N GLU A 305 14.02 11.07 28.59
CA GLU A 305 14.71 10.59 29.80
C GLU A 305 16.20 10.31 29.56
N GLU A 306 16.55 9.80 28.38
CA GLU A 306 17.92 9.56 27.97
C GLU A 306 18.60 10.79 27.35
N GLY A 307 17.85 11.89 27.15
CA GLY A 307 18.38 13.15 26.63
C GLY A 307 18.80 13.07 25.15
N VAL A 308 18.12 12.25 24.35
CA VAL A 308 18.46 11.98 22.94
C VAL A 308 17.46 12.57 21.95
N SER A 309 16.62 13.53 22.37
CA SER A 309 15.60 14.17 21.51
C SER A 309 16.16 14.75 20.20
N ASP A 310 17.33 15.42 20.24
CA ASP A 310 17.97 15.96 19.03
C ASP A 310 18.33 14.88 17.99
N LYS A 311 18.59 13.64 18.45
CA LYS A 311 18.94 12.50 17.59
C LYS A 311 17.73 12.01 16.78
N TYR A 312 16.52 12.14 17.35
CA TYR A 312 15.29 11.60 16.80
C TYR A 312 14.30 12.67 16.33
N ALA A 313 14.71 13.94 16.28
CA ALA A 313 13.88 15.07 15.85
C ALA A 313 13.32 14.97 14.41
N SER A 314 13.82 14.05 13.59
CA SER A 314 13.27 13.75 12.26
C SER A 314 12.23 12.62 12.24
N VAL A 315 12.06 11.93 13.38
CA VAL A 315 11.14 10.79 13.57
C VAL A 315 9.95 11.26 14.40
N CYS A 316 10.22 11.87 15.54
CA CYS A 316 9.20 12.33 16.47
C CYS A 316 9.58 13.69 17.08
N THR A 317 8.58 14.45 17.52
CA THR A 317 8.77 15.74 18.19
C THR A 317 7.71 15.93 19.26
N GLY A 318 8.11 15.99 20.53
CA GLY A 318 7.18 16.12 21.65
C GLY A 318 7.40 15.02 22.67
N LEU A 319 6.43 14.83 23.55
CA LEU A 319 6.40 13.74 24.52
C LEU A 319 5.08 13.01 24.35
N ASP A 320 5.18 11.71 24.10
CA ASP A 320 4.07 10.76 24.11
C ASP A 320 3.97 10.15 25.52
N ASN A 321 2.81 10.28 26.18
CA ASN A 321 2.60 9.70 27.50
C ASN A 321 2.04 8.27 27.47
N CYS A 322 1.60 7.76 26.31
CA CYS A 322 1.09 6.42 26.10
C CYS A 322 1.65 5.81 24.80
N PRO A 323 2.92 5.34 24.84
CA PRO A 323 3.69 4.84 23.68
C PRO A 323 3.08 3.74 22.82
N GLU A 324 1.96 3.13 23.24
CA GLU A 324 1.32 2.04 22.52
C GLU A 324 -0.01 2.47 21.87
N GLU A 325 -0.44 3.73 22.07
CA GLU A 325 -1.76 4.24 21.73
C GLU A 325 -1.65 5.59 21.03
N ALA A 326 -1.69 5.56 19.69
CA ALA A 326 -1.54 6.76 18.88
C ALA A 326 -2.62 7.81 19.16
N GLU A 327 -2.18 9.06 19.33
CA GLU A 327 -2.98 10.27 19.41
C GLU A 327 -4.03 10.36 18.27
N ASP A 328 -5.22 10.90 18.57
CA ASP A 328 -6.30 11.02 17.58
C ASP A 328 -6.43 12.40 16.93
N PHE A 329 -5.65 13.39 17.40
CA PHE A 329 -5.45 14.73 16.81
C PHE A 329 -6.77 15.41 16.42
N ASP A 330 -7.68 15.55 17.38
CA ASP A 330 -9.00 16.13 17.18
C ASP A 330 -9.10 17.60 17.67
N GLY A 331 -8.02 18.11 18.29
CA GLY A 331 -7.96 19.46 18.84
C GLY A 331 -8.21 19.53 20.35
N TYR A 332 -8.47 18.39 21.00
CA TYR A 332 -8.55 18.22 22.44
C TYR A 332 -7.33 17.46 22.95
N GLN A 333 -6.69 18.02 23.98
CA GLN A 333 -5.42 17.57 24.60
C GLN A 333 -4.31 16.95 23.71
N ASP A 334 -4.27 17.22 22.39
CA ASP A 334 -3.25 16.78 21.40
C ASP A 334 -1.75 16.91 21.80
N ASP A 335 -1.43 17.64 22.87
CA ASP A 335 -0.07 17.87 23.37
C ASP A 335 0.44 16.74 24.30
N ASP A 336 -0.43 15.86 24.80
CA ASP A 336 -0.04 14.77 25.73
C ASP A 336 0.24 13.42 25.05
N GLY A 337 -0.08 13.33 23.76
CA GLY A 337 0.17 12.17 22.91
C GLY A 337 -0.66 10.97 23.28
N CYS A 338 -1.81 11.19 23.91
CA CYS A 338 -2.74 10.16 24.23
C CYS A 338 -4.11 10.39 23.62
N PRO A 339 -4.68 9.35 22.98
CA PRO A 339 -5.98 9.48 22.38
C PRO A 339 -7.04 9.75 23.44
N ASP A 340 -7.83 10.79 23.22
CA ASP A 340 -8.93 11.17 24.08
C ASP A 340 -10.23 10.57 23.54
N ALA A 341 -10.64 9.49 24.20
CA ALA A 341 -11.80 8.72 23.74
C ALA A 341 -13.16 9.28 24.22
N ASP A 342 -13.16 10.31 25.08
CA ASP A 342 -14.34 10.89 25.74
C ASP A 342 -13.99 12.32 26.22
N ASN A 343 -13.96 13.26 25.27
CA ASN A 343 -13.49 14.63 25.47
C ASN A 343 -14.27 15.38 26.56
N ASP A 344 -15.60 15.30 26.54
CA ASP A 344 -16.49 16.01 27.46
C ASP A 344 -16.80 15.26 28.77
N ARG A 345 -16.40 13.99 28.86
CA ARG A 345 -16.45 13.13 30.05
C ARG A 345 -17.86 12.78 30.50
N ASP A 346 -18.79 12.67 29.55
CA ASP A 346 -20.15 12.21 29.82
C ASP A 346 -20.29 10.68 29.88
N GLY A 347 -19.24 9.97 29.44
CA GLY A 347 -19.14 8.51 29.47
C GLY A 347 -19.54 7.82 28.16
N LEU A 348 -19.77 8.56 27.08
CA LEU A 348 -19.92 8.06 25.71
C LEU A 348 -18.63 8.29 24.93
N CYS A 349 -18.35 7.42 23.95
CA CYS A 349 -17.06 7.51 23.24
C CYS A 349 -17.17 8.45 22.05
N ASP A 350 -16.13 9.23 21.77
CA ASP A 350 -16.08 10.09 20.60
C ASP A 350 -16.23 9.27 19.28
N PRO A 351 -16.82 9.86 18.21
CA PRO A 351 -17.11 9.16 16.95
C PRO A 351 -15.89 8.47 16.33
N TRP A 352 -14.69 9.02 16.56
CA TRP A 352 -13.46 8.47 16.02
C TRP A 352 -13.19 7.06 16.58
N VAL A 353 -13.60 6.79 17.82
CA VAL A 353 -13.42 5.51 18.50
C VAL A 353 -14.18 4.40 17.78
N GLU A 354 -15.44 4.65 17.42
CA GLU A 354 -16.22 3.70 16.60
C GLU A 354 -15.67 3.61 15.17
N ALA A 355 -15.31 4.74 14.56
CA ALA A 355 -14.78 4.75 13.19
C ALA A 355 -13.50 3.92 13.03
N LYS A 356 -12.65 3.88 14.07
CA LYS A 356 -11.45 3.02 14.15
C LYS A 356 -11.74 1.61 14.67
N GLY A 357 -12.98 1.31 15.10
CA GLY A 357 -13.38 0.01 15.64
C GLY A 357 -12.82 -0.28 17.04
N MET A 358 -12.54 0.76 17.82
CA MET A 358 -11.81 0.71 19.09
C MET A 358 -12.70 0.78 20.34
N LEU A 359 -14.03 0.72 20.20
CA LEU A 359 -14.97 0.73 21.33
C LEU A 359 -14.66 -0.33 22.40
N ALA A 360 -14.11 -1.48 22.02
CA ALA A 360 -13.72 -2.53 22.97
C ALA A 360 -12.46 -2.18 23.78
N THR A 361 -11.53 -1.42 23.20
CA THR A 361 -10.30 -0.93 23.83
C THR A 361 -10.63 0.09 24.92
N PHE A 362 -11.50 1.04 24.58
CA PHE A 362 -11.91 2.14 25.46
C PHE A 362 -13.15 1.84 26.31
N ALA A 363 -13.61 0.60 26.36
CA ALA A 363 -14.79 0.19 27.15
C ALA A 363 -14.67 0.46 28.67
N HIS A 364 -13.45 0.77 29.14
CA HIS A 364 -13.15 1.15 30.52
C HIS A 364 -13.31 2.66 30.77
N ILE A 365 -13.31 3.48 29.72
CA ILE A 365 -13.49 4.94 29.75
C ILE A 365 -14.96 5.26 29.45
N CYS A 366 -15.45 4.80 28.30
CA CYS A 366 -16.71 5.22 27.72
C CYS A 366 -17.50 4.02 27.15
N LYS A 367 -18.79 4.23 26.85
CA LYS A 367 -19.69 3.17 26.34
C LYS A 367 -20.68 3.70 25.32
N GLY A 368 -20.58 3.22 24.09
CA GLY A 368 -21.43 3.72 23.01
C GLY A 368 -20.73 4.85 22.29
N VAL A 369 -21.47 5.66 21.55
CA VAL A 369 -20.90 6.70 20.69
C VAL A 369 -21.60 8.01 20.99
N ASP A 370 -20.81 9.03 21.28
CA ASP A 370 -21.23 10.41 21.43
C ASP A 370 -21.33 11.07 20.05
N LEU A 371 -22.42 11.77 19.78
CA LEU A 371 -22.60 12.58 18.58
C LEU A 371 -22.14 14.04 18.75
N CYS A 372 -21.85 14.47 19.99
CA CYS A 372 -21.45 15.81 20.36
C CYS A 372 -20.19 15.85 21.26
N PRO A 373 -19.01 15.43 20.75
CA PRO A 373 -17.74 15.27 21.49
C PRO A 373 -17.34 16.34 22.51
N GLU A 374 -17.78 17.57 22.29
CA GLU A 374 -17.36 18.75 23.05
C GLU A 374 -18.40 19.20 24.09
N GLN A 375 -19.53 18.50 24.21
CA GLN A 375 -20.67 18.97 24.98
C GLN A 375 -21.38 17.83 25.69
N ALA A 376 -21.11 17.70 26.99
CA ALA A 376 -21.68 16.61 27.77
C ALA A 376 -23.22 16.56 27.73
N GLU A 377 -23.74 15.34 27.63
CA GLU A 377 -25.17 15.03 27.64
C GLU A 377 -25.94 15.69 28.81
N THR A 378 -27.17 16.12 28.51
CA THR A 378 -28.12 16.63 29.50
C THR A 378 -29.13 15.54 29.86
N LEU A 379 -28.83 14.75 30.89
CA LEU A 379 -29.72 13.69 31.41
C LEU A 379 -31.10 14.23 31.84
N ASN A 380 -32.09 14.16 30.94
CA ASN A 380 -33.41 14.73 31.13
C ASN A 380 -34.54 13.77 30.73
N SER A 381 -34.21 12.51 30.40
CA SER A 381 -35.10 11.46 29.88
C SER A 381 -35.61 11.69 28.45
N TYR A 382 -34.90 12.51 27.67
CA TYR A 382 -35.13 12.74 26.26
C TYR A 382 -33.78 12.63 25.55
N LYS A 383 -33.70 11.70 24.59
CA LYS A 383 -32.50 11.33 23.83
C LYS A 383 -31.17 11.17 24.60
N ASP A 384 -31.22 10.93 25.91
CA ASP A 384 -30.08 10.59 26.79
C ASP A 384 -29.11 9.45 26.30
N GLU A 385 -29.33 8.82 25.14
CA GLU A 385 -28.47 7.79 24.55
C GLU A 385 -27.57 8.31 23.41
N ASP A 386 -27.73 9.57 22.95
CA ASP A 386 -27.00 10.11 21.80
C ASP A 386 -25.80 11.02 22.15
N GLY A 387 -25.64 11.38 23.43
CA GLY A 387 -24.50 12.14 23.97
C GLY A 387 -24.59 13.63 23.73
N CYS A 388 -25.63 14.09 23.04
CA CYS A 388 -25.81 15.49 22.72
C CYS A 388 -26.68 16.20 23.74
N PRO A 389 -26.27 17.37 24.25
CA PRO A 389 -27.06 18.11 25.20
C PRO A 389 -28.35 18.58 24.53
N ASP A 390 -29.47 18.20 25.12
CA ASP A 390 -30.76 18.59 24.60
C ASP A 390 -31.71 19.16 25.67
N GLU A 391 -32.82 19.67 25.16
CA GLU A 391 -33.95 20.06 25.99
C GLU A 391 -35.20 19.34 25.50
N VAL A 392 -35.96 18.79 26.44
CA VAL A 392 -37.28 18.22 26.17
C VAL A 392 -38.14 19.20 25.36
N PRO A 393 -38.54 18.86 24.12
CA PRO A 393 -39.30 19.77 23.27
C PRO A 393 -40.61 20.18 23.92
N GLN A 394 -40.88 21.49 23.95
CA GLN A 394 -42.16 22.00 24.42
C GLN A 394 -43.28 21.64 23.44
N PRO A 395 -44.52 21.39 23.91
CA PRO A 395 -45.64 21.12 23.02
C PRO A 395 -45.83 22.23 21.99
N PRO A 396 -45.94 21.90 20.69
CA PRO A 396 -46.05 22.90 19.65
C PRO A 396 -47.37 23.67 19.78
N LYS A 397 -47.29 24.98 19.52
CA LYS A 397 -48.47 25.87 19.44
C LYS A 397 -49.42 25.38 18.35
N LYS A 398 -50.71 25.74 18.47
CA LYS A 398 -51.75 25.39 17.47
C LYS A 398 -51.35 25.79 16.05
N VAL A 399 -50.69 26.93 15.90
CA VAL A 399 -50.08 27.39 14.64
C VAL A 399 -48.69 27.93 14.97
N PHE A 400 -47.68 27.52 14.19
CA PHE A 400 -46.36 28.12 14.24
C PHE A 400 -45.76 28.25 12.84
N VAL A 401 -44.96 29.30 12.64
CA VAL A 401 -44.19 29.51 11.42
C VAL A 401 -42.80 28.93 11.66
N LEU A 402 -42.31 28.11 10.72
CA LEU A 402 -40.96 27.59 10.83
C LEU A 402 -39.98 28.61 10.25
N GLU A 403 -39.26 29.29 11.13
CA GLU A 403 -38.21 30.22 10.72
C GLU A 403 -37.01 29.44 10.18
N GLY A 404 -36.33 29.99 9.16
CA GLY A 404 -35.14 29.39 8.58
C GLY A 404 -35.38 28.22 7.63
N VAL A 405 -36.59 28.06 7.06
CA VAL A 405 -36.80 27.17 5.89
C VAL A 405 -36.82 27.98 4.60
N ASN A 406 -35.78 27.75 3.81
CA ASN A 406 -35.49 28.40 2.55
C ASN A 406 -35.56 27.39 1.39
N PHE A 407 -35.77 27.93 0.18
CA PHE A 407 -35.83 27.15 -1.04
C PHE A 407 -34.99 27.82 -2.12
N GLU A 408 -34.45 27.03 -3.05
CA GLU A 408 -33.82 27.57 -4.24
C GLU A 408 -34.78 28.51 -4.99
N SER A 409 -34.23 29.58 -5.57
CA SER A 409 -35.01 30.62 -6.22
C SER A 409 -35.93 30.05 -7.30
N GLY A 410 -37.24 30.28 -7.15
CA GLY A 410 -38.27 29.79 -8.08
C GLY A 410 -38.54 28.28 -8.04
N LYS A 411 -37.96 27.55 -7.08
CA LYS A 411 -38.09 26.09 -6.97
C LYS A 411 -38.66 25.67 -5.60
N ALA A 412 -39.04 24.40 -5.52
CA ALA A 412 -39.42 23.69 -4.31
C ALA A 412 -38.27 22.85 -3.70
N THR A 413 -37.05 23.03 -4.19
CA THR A 413 -35.84 22.40 -3.64
C THR A 413 -35.45 23.11 -2.34
N ILE A 414 -35.44 22.36 -1.23
CA ILE A 414 -35.04 22.84 0.10
C ILE A 414 -33.52 23.09 0.10
N THR A 415 -33.08 24.19 0.68
CA THR A 415 -31.64 24.50 0.79
C THR A 415 -31.02 23.85 2.04
N GLN A 416 -29.71 23.61 2.02
CA GLN A 416 -29.02 22.86 3.08
C GLN A 416 -29.08 23.53 4.46
N ASP A 417 -29.05 24.86 4.52
CA ASP A 417 -29.25 25.67 5.73
C ASP A 417 -30.63 25.44 6.38
N SER A 418 -31.62 25.00 5.60
CA SER A 418 -32.98 24.72 6.10
C SER A 418 -33.08 23.43 6.90
N TYR A 419 -32.09 22.54 6.77
CA TYR A 419 -32.15 21.21 7.36
C TYR A 419 -32.15 21.28 8.89
N VAL A 420 -31.39 22.22 9.48
CA VAL A 420 -31.37 22.45 10.93
C VAL A 420 -32.75 22.80 11.46
N SER A 421 -33.47 23.70 10.77
CA SER A 421 -34.82 24.10 11.15
C SER A 421 -35.83 22.95 10.98
N LEU A 422 -35.68 22.14 9.94
CA LEU A 422 -36.56 21.00 9.68
C LEU A 422 -36.33 19.84 10.65
N MET A 423 -35.10 19.58 11.08
CA MET A 423 -34.80 18.56 12.10
C MET A 423 -35.48 18.88 13.44
N LYS A 424 -35.57 20.15 13.84
CA LYS A 424 -36.36 20.54 15.03
C LYS A 424 -37.83 20.12 14.93
N VAL A 425 -38.39 20.10 13.72
CA VAL A 425 -39.76 19.62 13.51
C VAL A 425 -39.85 18.10 13.58
N VAL A 426 -38.85 17.40 13.07
CA VAL A 426 -38.73 15.94 13.24
C VAL A 426 -38.75 15.60 14.73
N ASP A 427 -37.89 16.24 15.52
CA ASP A 427 -37.80 16.04 16.98
C ASP A 427 -39.14 16.24 17.69
N ILE A 428 -39.85 17.33 17.35
CA ILE A 428 -41.19 17.60 17.88
C ILE A 428 -42.17 16.49 17.48
N MET A 429 -42.18 16.06 16.21
CA MET A 429 -43.14 15.08 15.73
C MET A 429 -42.85 13.65 16.24
N GLU A 430 -41.59 13.33 16.53
CA GLU A 430 -41.19 12.09 17.20
C GLU A 430 -41.57 12.09 18.69
N THR A 431 -41.34 13.21 19.37
CA THR A 431 -41.71 13.40 20.79
C THR A 431 -43.22 13.29 20.98
N PHE A 432 -43.99 13.97 20.13
CA PHE A 432 -45.45 14.03 20.20
C PHE A 432 -46.09 13.13 19.15
N GLN A 433 -46.00 11.81 19.32
CA GLN A 433 -46.41 10.81 18.32
C GLN A 433 -47.88 10.91 17.86
N GLU A 434 -48.77 11.45 18.71
CA GLU A 434 -50.19 11.64 18.39
C GLU A 434 -50.50 12.95 17.65
N ALA A 435 -49.54 13.90 17.58
CA ALA A 435 -49.77 15.19 16.95
C ALA A 435 -49.85 15.05 15.42
N THR A 436 -50.81 15.73 14.80
CA THR A 436 -51.01 15.76 13.34
C THR A 436 -50.93 17.18 12.82
N PHE A 437 -50.36 17.39 11.64
CA PHE A 437 -50.07 18.73 11.11
C PHE A 437 -50.55 18.93 9.67
N GLU A 438 -51.04 20.14 9.38
CA GLU A 438 -51.14 20.70 8.05
C GLU A 438 -49.95 21.64 7.81
N ILE A 439 -49.20 21.36 6.74
CA ILE A 439 -48.08 22.20 6.29
C ILE A 439 -48.59 23.12 5.19
N VAL A 440 -48.55 24.43 5.43
CA VAL A 440 -49.06 25.44 4.52
C VAL A 440 -47.90 26.23 3.92
N GLY A 441 -47.79 26.20 2.59
CA GLY A 441 -46.83 26.99 1.85
C GLY A 441 -47.38 28.35 1.44
N HIS A 442 -46.55 29.38 1.57
CA HIS A 442 -46.85 30.75 1.15
C HIS A 442 -45.74 31.32 0.26
N THR A 443 -46.09 32.24 -0.63
CA THR A 443 -45.15 32.99 -1.49
C THR A 443 -45.33 34.50 -1.30
N ASP A 444 -44.39 35.27 -1.83
CA ASP A 444 -44.61 36.70 -2.06
C ASP A 444 -45.47 36.94 -3.32
N ASN A 445 -45.71 38.22 -3.63
CA ASN A 445 -46.53 38.63 -4.76
C ASN A 445 -45.76 38.74 -6.10
N VAL A 446 -44.52 38.26 -6.17
CA VAL A 446 -43.73 38.30 -7.41
C VAL A 446 -44.08 37.08 -8.24
N GLY A 447 -44.44 37.29 -9.50
CA GLY A 447 -44.83 36.22 -10.42
C GLY A 447 -46.32 36.19 -10.75
N ARG A 448 -46.78 35.10 -11.37
CA ARG A 448 -48.20 34.87 -11.69
C ARG A 448 -48.89 34.18 -10.53
N LYS A 449 -50.14 34.55 -10.27
CA LYS A 449 -50.94 34.00 -9.16
C LYS A 449 -51.07 32.48 -9.20
N GLU A 450 -51.36 31.91 -10.37
CA GLU A 450 -51.48 30.47 -10.56
C GLU A 450 -50.13 29.76 -10.32
N SER A 451 -49.03 30.36 -10.79
CA SER A 451 -47.67 29.83 -10.57
C SER A 451 -47.28 29.86 -9.10
N ASN A 452 -47.64 30.93 -8.39
CA ASN A 452 -47.38 31.08 -6.97
C ASN A 452 -48.20 30.09 -6.13
N MET A 453 -49.44 29.83 -6.53
CA MET A 453 -50.27 28.80 -5.91
C MET A 453 -49.63 27.42 -6.02
N GLN A 454 -49.23 27.02 -7.24
CA GLN A 454 -48.56 25.74 -7.46
C GLN A 454 -47.23 25.65 -6.70
N LEU A 455 -46.37 26.66 -6.81
CA LEU A 455 -45.07 26.69 -6.15
C LEU A 455 -45.19 26.56 -4.63
N SER A 456 -46.19 27.22 -4.04
CA SER A 456 -46.44 27.14 -2.60
C SER A 456 -46.86 25.73 -2.16
N ALA A 457 -47.71 25.05 -2.93
CA ALA A 457 -48.11 23.67 -2.67
C ALA A 457 -46.95 22.70 -2.84
N ASP A 458 -46.15 22.87 -3.90
CA ASP A 458 -44.96 22.04 -4.16
C ASP A 458 -43.94 22.17 -3.02
N ARG A 459 -43.74 23.37 -2.49
CA ARG A 459 -42.85 23.60 -1.33
C ARG A 459 -43.35 22.92 -0.07
N ALA A 460 -44.65 22.99 0.22
CA ALA A 460 -45.24 22.27 1.35
C ALA A 460 -45.09 20.75 1.17
N ALA A 461 -45.27 20.24 -0.05
CA ALA A 461 -45.04 18.84 -0.39
C ALA A 461 -43.57 18.43 -0.22
N SER A 462 -42.61 19.25 -0.63
CA SER A 462 -41.18 19.01 -0.39
C SER A 462 -40.85 18.89 1.10
N VAL A 463 -41.42 19.77 1.93
CA VAL A 463 -41.23 19.69 3.39
C VAL A 463 -41.83 18.41 3.95
N LYS A 464 -43.06 18.04 3.54
CA LYS A 464 -43.67 16.75 3.92
C LYS A 464 -42.77 15.57 3.52
N ASN A 465 -42.27 15.56 2.29
CA ASN A 465 -41.41 14.47 1.79
C ASN A 465 -40.14 14.35 2.61
N PHE A 466 -39.50 15.48 2.96
CA PHE A 466 -38.34 15.49 3.86
C PHE A 466 -38.67 14.85 5.22
N LEU A 467 -39.78 15.22 5.85
CA LEU A 467 -40.19 14.67 7.15
C LEU A 467 -40.50 13.17 7.06
N VAL A 468 -41.13 12.72 5.97
CA VAL A 468 -41.41 11.30 5.74
C VAL A 468 -40.13 10.49 5.50
N GLU A 469 -39.17 11.06 4.77
CA GLU A 469 -37.84 10.46 4.59
C GLU A 469 -37.11 10.30 5.93
N LYS A 470 -37.34 11.21 6.88
CA LYS A 470 -36.85 11.12 8.26
C LYS A 470 -37.68 10.22 9.18
N GLY A 471 -38.65 9.47 8.64
CA GLY A 471 -39.37 8.42 9.38
C GLY A 471 -40.73 8.86 9.94
N ILE A 472 -41.14 10.11 9.75
CA ILE A 472 -42.46 10.56 10.20
C ILE A 472 -43.57 9.94 9.34
N ASN A 473 -44.56 9.33 9.99
CA ASN A 473 -45.66 8.67 9.27
C ASN A 473 -46.43 9.66 8.38
N GLU A 474 -46.53 9.34 7.09
CA GLU A 474 -47.17 10.19 6.08
C GLU A 474 -48.60 10.60 6.45
N SER A 475 -49.36 9.71 7.11
CA SER A 475 -50.75 9.96 7.50
C SER A 475 -50.91 11.08 8.53
N ARG A 476 -49.83 11.46 9.23
CA ARG A 476 -49.82 12.55 10.21
C ARG A 476 -49.65 13.93 9.58
N ILE A 477 -49.38 13.99 8.26
CA ILE A 477 -49.04 15.22 7.56
C ILE A 477 -49.92 15.41 6.33
N VAL A 478 -50.66 16.52 6.31
CA VAL A 478 -51.33 17.04 5.11
C VAL A 478 -50.66 18.33 4.65
N THR A 479 -50.81 18.69 3.38
CA THR A 479 -50.14 19.88 2.80
C THR A 479 -51.14 20.73 2.04
N SER A 480 -50.94 22.05 2.06
CA SER A 480 -51.70 22.98 1.23
C SER A 480 -50.85 24.16 0.77
N GLY A 481 -51.24 24.78 -0.35
CA GLY A 481 -50.61 25.97 -0.89
C GLY A 481 -51.56 27.16 -0.85
N LYS A 482 -51.04 28.34 -0.52
CA LYS A 482 -51.80 29.61 -0.49
C LYS A 482 -51.29 30.66 -1.45
N GLY A 483 -50.18 30.41 -2.15
CA GLY A 483 -49.53 31.41 -2.99
C GLY A 483 -49.34 32.74 -2.25
N ASP A 484 -49.77 33.84 -2.86
CA ASP A 484 -49.64 35.19 -2.32
C ASP A 484 -50.91 35.71 -1.61
N THR A 485 -51.90 34.84 -1.35
CA THR A 485 -53.23 35.26 -0.89
C THR A 485 -53.30 35.64 0.58
N GLU A 486 -52.35 35.16 1.40
CA GLU A 486 -52.30 35.35 2.85
C GLU A 486 -50.95 35.96 3.30
N PRO A 487 -50.65 37.23 2.93
CA PRO A 487 -49.40 37.87 3.30
C PRO A 487 -49.41 38.29 4.78
N VAL A 488 -48.30 38.03 5.46
CA VAL A 488 -48.06 38.45 6.87
C VAL A 488 -47.29 39.77 6.96
N ALA A 489 -46.68 40.21 5.86
CA ALA A 489 -45.92 41.44 5.77
C ALA A 489 -46.13 42.17 4.44
N THR A 490 -45.63 43.41 4.37
CA THR A 490 -45.75 44.23 3.15
C THR A 490 -44.93 43.63 2.00
N ASN A 491 -45.58 43.39 0.87
CA ASN A 491 -44.88 42.95 -0.35
C ASN A 491 -44.07 44.06 -1.04
N LYS A 492 -44.12 45.29 -0.51
CA LYS A 492 -43.43 46.45 -1.08
C LYS A 492 -41.92 46.42 -0.83
N THR A 493 -41.47 45.78 0.25
CA THR A 493 -40.04 45.72 0.61
C THR A 493 -39.48 44.30 0.42
N PRO A 494 -38.17 44.16 0.11
CA PRO A 494 -37.52 42.85 0.07
C PRO A 494 -37.70 42.03 1.34
N GLU A 495 -37.64 42.68 2.50
CA GLU A 495 -37.75 42.06 3.82
C GLU A 495 -39.16 41.51 4.05
N GLY A 496 -40.19 42.30 3.74
CA GLY A 496 -41.58 41.84 3.88
C GLY A 496 -41.94 40.74 2.87
N ARG A 497 -41.34 40.76 1.67
CA ARG A 497 -41.45 39.63 0.73
C ARG A 497 -40.78 38.36 1.28
N ALA A 498 -39.63 38.49 1.96
CA ALA A 498 -38.98 37.35 2.60
C ALA A 498 -39.86 36.74 3.69
N GLN A 499 -40.51 37.56 4.52
CA GLN A 499 -41.46 37.09 5.54
C GLN A 499 -42.69 36.38 4.94
N ASN A 500 -43.13 36.78 3.74
CA ASN A 500 -44.26 36.14 3.06
C ASN A 500 -43.88 34.79 2.41
N ARG A 501 -42.60 34.57 2.07
CA ARG A 501 -42.08 33.28 1.60
C ARG A 501 -41.79 32.37 2.80
N ARG A 502 -42.84 31.78 3.36
CA ARG A 502 -42.77 31.00 4.61
C ARG A 502 -43.49 29.66 4.51
N ILE A 503 -43.18 28.79 5.46
CA ILE A 503 -43.90 27.54 5.72
C ILE A 503 -44.54 27.64 7.10
N GLU A 504 -45.83 27.32 7.19
CA GLU A 504 -46.56 27.27 8.45
C GLU A 504 -46.94 25.83 8.78
N PHE A 505 -46.89 25.50 10.06
CA PHE A 505 -47.39 24.24 10.60
C PHE A 505 -48.63 24.53 11.44
N ILE A 506 -49.74 23.91 11.06
CA ILE A 506 -51.02 24.00 11.75
C ILE A 506 -51.31 22.65 12.38
N ARG A 507 -51.43 22.60 13.70
CA ARG A 507 -51.74 21.38 14.42
C ARG A 507 -53.24 21.06 14.28
N THR A 508 -53.57 19.86 13.85
CA THR A 508 -54.93 19.44 13.46
C THR A 508 -55.61 18.53 14.48
N ASP A 509 -54.87 17.97 15.43
CA ASP A 509 -55.41 17.14 16.52
C ASP A 509 -56.05 17.95 17.67
N ILE A 510 -55.72 19.24 17.80
CA ILE A 510 -56.33 20.14 18.79
C ILE A 510 -57.47 20.94 18.14
N LYS A 511 -58.69 20.78 18.66
CA LYS A 511 -59.88 21.55 18.23
C LYS A 511 -59.80 23.04 18.56
#